data_AF-A0A2H0YP99-F1
#
_entry.id   AF-A0A2H0YP99-F1
#
_cell.length_a   1.000
_cell.length_b   1.000
_cell.length_c   1.000
_cell.angle_alpha   90.00
_cell.angle_beta   90.00
_cell.angle_gamma   90.00
#
_symmetry.space_group_name_H-M   'P 1'
#
loop_
_entity.id
_entity.type
_entity.pdbx_description
1 polymer ?
#
loop_
_entity_poly.entity_id
_entity_poly.type
_entity_poly.pdbx_seq_one_letter_code
_entity_poly.pdbx_strand_id
1 'polypeptide(L)'
;MKFFIKNTGENIVNVMRKIGYYFQTENQFIRPLERSGFPRFHLYISEKDDKLIFNLHLDQKRPIYKGTPAHSGEYEGKVVETEAERIKQIL
;
A
#
# COMPACT_ATOMS: atom_id res chain seq x y z
N MET A 1 -8.68 -1.11 -0.57
CA MET A 1 -8.81 -2.56 -0.31
C MET A 1 -8.07 -2.96 0.96
N LYS A 2 -8.72 -3.74 1.84
CA LYS A 2 -8.10 -4.29 3.05
C LYS A 2 -7.99 -5.81 2.94
N PHE A 3 -6.83 -6.38 3.25
CA PHE A 3 -6.61 -7.84 3.29
C PHE A 3 -5.60 -8.23 4.35
N PHE A 4 -5.47 -9.52 4.63
CA PHE A 4 -4.61 -10.05 5.69
C PHE A 4 -3.76 -11.20 5.17
N ILE A 5 -2.52 -11.25 5.63
CA ILE A 5 -1.55 -12.32 5.37
C ILE A 5 -1.00 -12.78 6.73
N LYS A 6 -0.67 -14.07 6.86
CA LYS A 6 -0.05 -14.60 8.08
C LYS A 6 1.28 -13.91 8.33
N ASN A 7 1.53 -13.45 9.56
CA ASN A 7 2.83 -12.90 9.93
C ASN A 7 3.85 -14.04 9.99
N THR A 8 4.92 -13.92 9.22
CA THR A 8 6.02 -14.88 9.17
C THR A 8 7.12 -14.57 10.19
N GLY A 9 7.00 -13.46 10.94
CA GLY A 9 8.03 -12.95 11.84
C GLY A 9 9.19 -12.24 11.12
N GLU A 10 9.09 -12.09 9.80
CA GLU A 10 10.07 -11.33 9.02
C GLU A 10 9.95 -9.83 9.29
N ASN A 11 11.07 -9.12 9.28
CA ASN A 11 11.08 -7.67 9.42
C ASN A 11 10.20 -7.00 8.36
N ILE A 12 9.26 -6.15 8.80
CA ILE A 12 8.25 -5.52 7.93
C ILE A 12 8.86 -4.74 6.76
N VAL A 13 10.00 -4.07 6.96
CA VAL A 13 10.67 -3.31 5.91
C VAL A 13 11.22 -4.23 4.82
N ASN A 14 11.70 -5.43 5.18
CA ASN A 14 12.14 -6.43 4.22
C ASN A 14 10.96 -7.01 3.44
N VAL A 15 9.87 -7.34 4.13
CA VAL A 15 8.60 -7.78 3.49
C VAL A 15 8.16 -6.73 2.47
N MET A 16 8.19 -5.44 2.83
CA MET A 16 7.78 -4.35 1.94
C MET A 16 8.69 -4.18 0.73
N ARG A 17 10.01 -4.30 0.92
CA ARG A 17 10.97 -4.25 -0.19
C ARG A 17 10.75 -5.40 -1.17
N LYS A 18 10.44 -6.62 -0.69
CA LYS A 18 10.14 -7.78 -1.56
C LYS A 18 8.95 -7.52 -2.49
N ILE A 19 7.93 -6.84 -2.00
CA ILE A 19 6.75 -6.47 -2.81
C ILE A 19 6.90 -5.14 -3.55
N GLY A 20 8.06 -4.49 -3.50
CA GLY A 20 8.37 -3.28 -4.27
C GLY A 20 7.84 -1.98 -3.66
N TYR A 21 7.59 -1.97 -2.36
CA TYR A 21 7.13 -0.80 -1.62
C TYR A 21 8.29 -0.15 -0.84
N TYR A 22 8.27 1.18 -0.80
CA TYR A 22 9.27 2.00 -0.12
C TYR A 22 8.67 2.60 1.14
N PHE A 23 9.46 2.66 2.21
CA PHE A 23 9.07 3.31 3.45
C PHE A 23 8.88 4.81 3.22
N GLN A 24 7.72 5.35 3.61
CA GLN A 24 7.44 6.77 3.58
C GLN A 24 7.48 7.35 5.00
N THR A 25 6.66 6.78 5.89
CA THR A 25 6.52 7.19 7.29
C THR A 25 6.05 5.98 8.10
N GLU A 26 5.95 6.12 9.43
CA GLU A 26 5.50 5.06 10.34
C GLU A 26 4.34 4.23 9.77
N ASN A 27 4.60 2.94 9.52
CA ASN A 27 3.65 1.97 8.98
C ASN A 27 3.02 2.31 7.62
N GLN A 28 3.57 3.30 6.91
CA GLN A 28 3.11 3.77 5.61
C GLN A 28 4.19 3.55 4.56
N PHE A 29 3.79 2.86 3.50
CA PHE A 29 4.66 2.54 2.39
C PHE A 29 4.02 2.95 1.07
N ILE A 30 4.85 3.27 0.08
CA ILE A 30 4.40 3.71 -1.24
C ILE A 30 5.08 2.95 -2.37
N ARG A 31 4.37 2.83 -3.48
CA ARG A 31 4.91 2.35 -4.75
C ARG A 31 4.42 3.23 -5.90
N PRO A 32 5.25 4.18 -6.38
CA PRO A 32 4.93 4.98 -7.56
C PRO A 32 4.83 4.11 -8.82
N LEU A 33 3.86 4.42 -9.68
CA LEU A 33 3.69 3.75 -10.98
C LEU A 33 4.37 4.52 -12.12
N GLU A 34 4.65 5.80 -11.90
CA GLU A 34 5.28 6.70 -12.87
C GLU A 34 6.40 7.53 -12.23
N ARG A 35 7.28 8.06 -13.09
CA ARG A 35 8.41 8.92 -12.68
C ARG A 35 7.98 10.24 -12.03
N SER A 36 6.78 10.72 -12.36
CA SER A 36 6.17 11.93 -11.77
C SER A 36 5.83 11.76 -10.28
N GLY A 37 5.82 10.51 -9.78
CA GLY A 37 5.47 10.15 -8.41
C GLY A 37 3.98 9.82 -8.22
N PHE A 38 3.14 9.99 -9.24
CA PHE A 38 1.72 9.62 -9.26
C PHE A 38 1.33 9.08 -10.65
N PRO A 39 0.38 8.16 -10.79
CA PRO A 39 -0.36 7.51 -9.71
C PRO A 39 0.56 6.63 -8.85
N ARG A 40 0.22 6.46 -7.58
CA ARG A 40 1.03 5.65 -6.65
C ARG A 40 0.14 4.84 -5.73
N PHE A 41 0.57 3.62 -5.44
CA PHE A 41 -0.04 2.85 -4.37
C PHE A 41 0.42 3.37 -3.02
N HIS A 42 -0.53 3.46 -2.11
CA HIS A 42 -0.30 3.65 -0.69
C HIS A 42 -0.72 2.40 0.07
N LEU A 43 0.16 1.96 0.94
CA LEU A 43 -0.01 0.76 1.73
C LEU A 43 0.24 1.08 3.20
N TYR A 44 -0.82 1.02 3.99
CA TYR A 44 -0.73 1.05 5.44
C TYR A 44 -0.70 -0.38 5.96
N ILE A 45 0.21 -0.65 6.90
CA ILE A 45 0.31 -1.98 7.51
C ILE A 45 0.22 -1.89 9.02
N SER A 46 -0.58 -2.78 9.59
CA SER A 46 -0.57 -3.02 11.02
C SER A 46 -0.42 -4.50 11.31
N GLU A 47 0.20 -4.81 12.44
CA GLU A 47 0.31 -6.17 12.94
C GLU A 47 -0.76 -6.38 14.01
N LYS A 48 -1.46 -7.51 13.94
CA LYS A 48 -2.39 -7.93 14.99
C LYS A 48 -2.33 -9.45 15.12
N ASP A 49 -1.95 -9.91 16.30
CA ASP A 49 -1.70 -11.33 16.58
C ASP A 49 -0.71 -11.91 15.53
N ASP A 50 -1.00 -13.08 14.95
CA ASP A 50 -0.20 -13.69 13.89
C ASP A 50 -0.56 -13.20 12.48
N LYS A 51 -1.05 -11.97 12.33
CA LYS A 51 -1.52 -11.43 11.03
C LYS A 51 -0.94 -10.05 10.74
N LEU A 52 -0.52 -9.87 9.50
CA LEU A 52 -0.25 -8.59 8.88
C LEU A 52 -1.51 -8.11 8.17
N ILE A 53 -1.98 -6.92 8.53
CA ILE A 53 -3.16 -6.28 7.98
C ILE A 53 -2.70 -5.23 6.98
N PHE A 54 -3.03 -5.42 5.72
CA PHE A 54 -2.71 -4.52 4.63
C PHE A 54 -3.92 -3.67 4.28
N ASN A 55 -3.74 -2.36 4.20
CA ASN A 55 -4.73 -1.41 3.69
C ASN A 55 -4.14 -0.65 2.50
N LEU A 56 -4.55 -1.08 1.30
CA LEU A 56 -4.04 -0.64 0.02
C LEU A 56 -5.03 0.32 -0.66
N HIS A 57 -4.54 1.43 -1.20
CA HIS A 57 -5.30 2.32 -2.07
C HIS A 57 -4.41 2.93 -3.15
N LEU A 58 -5.02 3.41 -4.23
CA LEU A 58 -4.34 4.06 -5.34
C LEU A 58 -4.62 5.57 -5.31
N ASP A 59 -3.57 6.36 -5.13
CA ASP A 59 -3.62 7.81 -5.29
C ASP A 59 -3.37 8.16 -6.75
N GLN A 60 -4.37 8.72 -7.44
CA GLN A 60 -4.23 9.08 -8.85
C GLN A 60 -3.43 10.37 -9.10
N LYS A 61 -3.58 11.36 -8.21
CA LYS A 61 -2.98 12.69 -8.37
C LYS A 61 -2.40 13.16 -7.05
N ARG A 62 -1.43 14.07 -7.14
CA ARG A 62 -0.87 14.76 -5.97
C ARG A 62 -1.97 15.58 -5.29
N PRO A 63 -2.10 15.54 -3.95
CA PRO A 63 -3.08 16.37 -3.25
C PRO A 63 -2.80 17.85 -3.51
N ILE A 64 -3.82 18.59 -3.97
CA ILE A 64 -3.69 19.98 -4.42
C ILE A 64 -3.84 20.98 -3.25
N TYR A 65 -4.34 20.57 -2.08
CA TYR A 65 -4.58 21.48 -0.94
C TYR A 65 -4.18 20.91 0.43
N LYS A 66 -3.52 21.74 1.26
CA LYS A 66 -3.46 21.56 2.72
C LYS A 66 -4.83 21.94 3.30
N GLY A 67 -5.63 20.97 3.75
CA GLY A 67 -6.82 21.22 4.57
C GLY A 67 -8.18 20.78 4.02
N THR A 68 -8.23 20.01 2.94
CA THR A 68 -9.50 19.38 2.49
C THR A 68 -9.20 17.97 2.00
N PRO A 69 -10.05 16.95 2.27
CA PRO A 69 -9.77 15.58 1.87
C PRO A 69 -9.87 15.46 0.35
N ALA A 70 -8.77 15.71 -0.36
CA ALA A 70 -8.68 15.47 -1.80
C ALA A 70 -8.46 13.97 -2.04
N HIS A 71 -9.44 13.14 -1.67
CA HIS A 71 -9.44 11.72 -1.98
C HIS A 71 -10.06 11.52 -3.37
N SER A 72 -9.23 11.53 -4.40
CA SER A 72 -9.48 10.68 -5.58
C SER A 72 -8.73 9.36 -5.41
N GLY A 73 -8.78 8.81 -4.19
CA GLY A 73 -8.25 7.50 -3.89
C GLY A 73 -9.25 6.46 -4.37
N GLU A 74 -8.88 5.67 -5.37
CA GLU A 74 -9.66 4.46 -5.68
C GLU A 74 -9.34 3.45 -4.58
N TYR A 75 -10.30 3.24 -3.67
CA TYR A 75 -10.23 2.19 -2.66
C TYR A 75 -10.68 0.83 -3.22
N GLU A 76 -11.37 0.86 -4.37
CA GLU A 76 -11.98 -0.26 -5.06
C GLU A 76 -11.79 -0.06 -6.58
N GLY A 77 -11.44 -1.14 -7.28
CA GLY A 77 -11.12 -1.10 -8.71
C GLY A 77 -10.13 -2.19 -9.11
N LYS A 78 -10.21 -2.63 -10.37
CA LYS A 78 -9.40 -3.73 -10.93
C LYS A 78 -7.90 -3.55 -10.68
N VAL A 79 -7.41 -2.32 -10.67
CA VAL A 79 -5.99 -1.98 -10.45
C VAL A 79 -5.55 -2.30 -9.02
N VAL A 80 -6.36 -1.94 -8.02
CA VAL A 80 -6.08 -2.20 -6.60
C VAL A 80 -6.22 -3.68 -6.28
N GLU A 81 -7.21 -4.35 -6.88
CA GLU A 81 -7.41 -5.80 -6.74
C GLU A 81 -6.23 -6.60 -7.33
N THR A 82 -5.82 -6.26 -8.55
CA THR A 82 -4.66 -6.89 -9.22
C THR A 82 -3.39 -6.72 -8.39
N GLU A 83 -3.19 -5.54 -7.79
CA GLU A 83 -2.04 -5.30 -6.92
C GLU A 83 -2.11 -6.10 -5.61
N ALA A 84 -3.30 -6.21 -4.99
CA ALA A 84 -3.48 -7.04 -3.81
C ALA A 84 -3.24 -8.52 -4.10
N GLU A 85 -3.69 -9.02 -5.26
CA GLU A 85 -3.41 -10.38 -5.71
C GLU A 85 -1.91 -10.60 -5.94
N ARG A 86 -1.23 -9.66 -6.60
CA ARG A 86 0.22 -9.72 -6.79
C ARG A 86 0.96 -9.78 -5.44
N ILE A 87 0.55 -8.99 -4.46
CA ILE A 87 1.14 -9.01 -3.11
C ILE A 87 0.97 -10.39 -2.47
N LYS A 88 -0.23 -10.97 -2.55
CA LYS A 88 -0.52 -12.32 -2.01
C LYS A 88 0.21 -13.46 -2.72
N GLN A 89 0.63 -13.26 -3.97
CA GLN A 89 1.41 -14.26 -4.71
C GLN A 89 2.90 -14.24 -4.35
N ILE A 90 3.41 -13.10 -3.89
CA ILE A 90 4.83 -12.92 -3.55
C ILE A 90 5.11 -13.29 -2.08
N LEU A 91 4.15 -13.02 -1.19
CA LEU A 91 4.24 -13.25 0.25
C LEU A 91 3.57 -14.56 0.65
#